data_AF-A0A2E5K391-F1
#
_entry.id   AF-A0A2E5K391-F1
#
_cell.length_a   1.000
_cell.length_b   1.000
_cell.length_c   1.000
_cell.angle_alpha   90.00
_cell.angle_beta   90.00
_cell.angle_gamma   90.00
#
_symmetry.space_group_name_H-M   'P 1'
#
loop_
_entity.id
_entity.type
_entity.pdbx_description
1 polymer ?
#
loop_
_entity_poly.entity_id
_entity_poly.type
_entity_poly.pdbx_seq_one_letter_code
_entity_poly.pdbx_strand_id
1 'polypeptide(L)'
;MKLFSGGNSIGTKDDWQSSTNSSEIGNLLPPSDNKESAILVSLDLGSYTVVLFGGGGATGIELIELFKVTQLFRNHLKNFLKKAAY
;
A
#
# COMPACT_ATOMS: atom_id res chain seq x y z
N MET A 1 -4.29 -6.98 1.74
CA MET A 1 -3.37 -6.48 2.81
C MET A 1 -4.03 -5.53 3.82
N LYS A 2 -3.42 -5.36 5.00
CA LYS A 2 -3.78 -4.36 6.02
C LYS A 2 -2.56 -3.70 6.66
N LEU A 3 -2.63 -2.40 6.92
CA LEU A 3 -1.60 -1.55 7.52
C LEU A 3 -2.05 -1.10 8.92
N PHE A 4 -1.14 -1.20 9.89
CA PHE A 4 -1.37 -0.84 11.28
C PHE A 4 -0.36 0.17 11.80
N SER A 5 -0.84 1.06 12.69
CA SER A 5 -0.02 1.87 13.60
C SER A 5 -0.33 1.45 15.03
N GLY A 6 0.64 0.81 15.70
CA GLY A 6 0.37 0.09 16.94
C GLY A 6 -0.73 -0.95 16.73
N GLY A 7 -1.81 -0.87 17.54
CA GLY A 7 -2.97 -1.77 17.42
C GLY A 7 -4.07 -1.29 16.44
N ASN A 8 -3.92 -0.10 15.84
CA ASN A 8 -4.99 0.50 15.04
C ASN A 8 -4.78 0.27 13.55
N SER A 9 -5.84 -0.19 12.88
CA SER A 9 -5.90 -0.30 11.43
C SER A 9 -5.96 1.07 10.79
N ILE A 10 -5.00 1.39 9.93
CA ILE A 10 -4.95 2.68 9.21
C ILE A 10 -5.03 2.50 7.68
N GLY A 11 -5.12 1.27 7.19
CA GLY A 11 -5.40 0.99 5.79
C GLY A 11 -5.72 -0.48 5.57
N THR A 12 -6.71 -0.76 4.72
CA THR A 12 -7.06 -2.12 4.28
C THR A 12 -7.33 -2.06 2.79
N LYS A 13 -6.63 -2.88 2.00
CA LYS A 13 -6.81 -2.96 0.55
C LYS A 13 -6.65 -4.39 0.09
N ASP A 14 -7.56 -4.83 -0.77
CA ASP A 14 -7.51 -6.11 -1.47
C ASP A 14 -7.13 -5.82 -2.94
N ASP A 15 -7.93 -4.98 -3.59
CA ASP A 15 -7.64 -4.41 -4.91
C ASP A 15 -7.18 -2.96 -4.81
N TRP A 16 -6.09 -2.60 -5.49
CA TRP A 16 -5.55 -1.24 -5.48
C TRP A 16 -6.53 -0.20 -6.07
N GLN A 17 -7.35 -0.61 -7.05
CA GLN A 17 -8.32 0.25 -7.73
C GLN A 17 -9.41 0.75 -6.79
N SER A 18 -9.66 0.04 -5.68
CA SER A 18 -10.61 0.46 -4.64
C SER A 18 -10.10 1.63 -3.79
N SER A 19 -8.87 2.09 -3.99
CA SER A 19 -8.29 3.22 -3.27
C SER A 19 -8.80 4.55 -3.80
N THR A 20 -9.08 5.49 -2.93
CA THR A 20 -9.50 6.85 -3.31
C THR A 20 -8.44 7.57 -4.13
N ASN A 21 -7.17 7.21 -3.93
CA ASN A 21 -6.01 7.70 -4.66
C ASN A 21 -5.48 6.68 -5.69
N SER A 22 -6.34 5.81 -6.23
CA SER A 22 -5.95 4.82 -7.24
C SER A 22 -5.30 5.44 -8.47
N SER A 23 -5.76 6.62 -8.92
CA SER A 23 -5.12 7.37 -10.00
C SER A 23 -3.66 7.73 -9.69
N GLU A 24 -3.35 8.11 -8.44
CA GLU A 24 -1.97 8.41 -8.04
C GLU A 24 -1.12 7.14 -7.96
N ILE A 25 -1.68 6.05 -7.43
CA ILE A 25 -1.04 4.73 -7.40
C ILE A 25 -0.65 4.30 -8.82
N GLY A 26 -1.59 4.40 -9.77
CA GLY A 26 -1.38 4.06 -11.18
C GLY A 26 -0.33 4.92 -11.89
N ASN A 27 -0.18 6.19 -11.47
CA ASN A 27 0.83 7.09 -12.04
C ASN A 27 2.24 6.90 -11.45
N LEU A 28 2.34 6.39 -10.21
CA LEU A 28 3.61 6.26 -9.50
C LEU A 28 4.25 4.89 -9.68
N LEU A 29 3.50 3.83 -9.36
CA LEU A 29 3.93 2.45 -9.54
C LEU A 29 2.68 1.61 -9.79
N PRO A 30 2.20 1.53 -11.03
CA PRO A 30 0.99 0.79 -11.34
C PRO A 30 1.20 -0.69 -11.00
N PRO A 31 0.29 -1.29 -10.21
CA PRO A 31 0.25 -2.74 -10.03
C PRO A 31 0.02 -3.44 -11.36
N SER A 32 0.58 -4.65 -11.51
CA SER A 32 0.57 -5.36 -12.80
C SER A 32 -0.74 -6.12 -13.02
N ASP A 33 -1.39 -6.55 -11.94
CA ASP A 33 -2.76 -7.08 -11.91
C ASP A 33 -3.69 -6.13 -11.13
N ASN A 34 -4.97 -6.07 -11.52
CA ASN A 34 -6.00 -5.33 -10.80
C ASN A 34 -6.32 -5.93 -9.42
N LYS A 35 -6.03 -7.22 -9.23
CA LYS A 35 -6.18 -7.96 -7.97
C LYS A 35 -5.01 -7.78 -7.01
N GLU A 36 -4.01 -7.00 -7.38
CA GLU A 36 -2.91 -6.66 -6.47
C GLU A 36 -3.37 -5.61 -5.45
N SER A 37 -2.94 -5.80 -4.21
CA SER A 37 -3.13 -4.80 -3.16
C SER A 37 -2.06 -3.71 -3.25
N ALA A 38 -2.46 -2.45 -3.20
CA ALA A 38 -1.56 -1.33 -2.99
C ALA A 38 -2.12 -0.31 -2.00
N ILE A 39 -1.25 0.24 -1.15
CA ILE A 39 -1.57 1.34 -0.24
C ILE A 39 -0.57 2.46 -0.49
N LEU A 40 -1.09 3.64 -0.87
CA LEU A 40 -0.36 4.90 -0.94
C LEU A 40 -0.82 5.78 0.22
N VAL A 41 0.08 6.09 1.14
CA VAL A 41 -0.25 6.84 2.34
C VAL A 41 0.94 7.66 2.84
N SER A 42 0.66 8.85 3.38
CA SER A 42 1.62 9.64 4.15
C SER A 42 1.63 9.14 5.58
N LEU A 43 2.81 8.79 6.09
CA LEU A 43 2.99 8.29 7.45
C LEU A 43 3.88 9.26 8.23
N ASP A 44 3.47 9.54 9.47
CA ASP A 44 4.34 10.20 10.43
C ASP A 44 5.52 9.29 10.81
N LEU A 45 6.52 9.85 11.49
CA LEU A 45 7.62 9.05 12.00
C LEU A 45 7.08 8.07 13.06
N GLY A 46 7.33 6.78 12.85
CA GLY A 46 6.84 5.75 13.74
C GLY A 46 7.08 4.35 13.20
N SER A 47 6.64 3.37 13.99
CA SER A 47 6.68 1.95 13.62
C SER A 47 5.30 1.52 13.10
N TYR A 48 5.31 0.84 11.95
CA TYR A 48 4.11 0.38 11.28
C TYR A 48 4.22 -1.09 10.91
N THR A 49 3.12 -1.82 11.00
CA THR A 49 3.06 -3.24 10.63
C THR A 49 2.17 -3.41 9.41
N VAL A 50 2.61 -4.21 8.44
CA VAL A 50 1.74 -4.67 7.35
C VAL A 50 1.50 -6.16 7.50
N VAL A 51 0.24 -6.52 7.39
CA VAL A 51 -0.22 -7.90 7.44
C VAL A 51 -0.83 -8.24 6.08
N LEU A 52 -0.32 -9.31 5.48
CA LEU A 52 -0.92 -9.93 4.31
C LEU A 52 -1.86 -11.05 4.76
N PHE A 53 -2.93 -11.23 3.99
CA PHE A 53 -3.88 -12.32 4.15
C PHE A 53 -4.50 -12.56 2.78
N GLY A 54 -4.65 -13.82 2.40
CA GLY A 54 -5.30 -14.15 1.15
C GLY A 54 -6.80 -13.86 1.21
N GLY A 55 -7.35 -13.34 0.10
CA GLY A 55 -8.78 -13.15 -0.06
C GLY A 55 -9.55 -14.45 0.22
N GLY A 56 -10.62 -14.35 1.01
CA GLY A 56 -11.43 -15.51 1.40
C GLY A 56 -10.70 -16.56 2.25
N GLY A 57 -9.54 -16.24 2.85
CA GLY A 57 -8.75 -17.18 3.65
C GLY A 57 -7.79 -18.06 2.84
N ALA A 58 -7.55 -17.72 1.57
CA ALA A 58 -6.57 -18.42 0.75
C ALA A 58 -5.14 -18.30 1.30
N THR A 59 -4.30 -19.27 0.98
CA THR A 59 -2.87 -19.28 1.31
C THR A 59 -2.04 -19.25 0.03
N GLY A 60 -0.89 -18.58 0.06
CA GLY A 60 0.01 -18.49 -1.08
C GLY A 60 1.32 -17.82 -0.70
N ILE A 61 2.19 -17.65 -1.69
CA ILE A 61 3.37 -16.80 -1.60
C ILE A 61 2.94 -15.42 -2.09
N GLU A 62 3.30 -14.39 -1.33
CA GLU A 62 3.13 -13.00 -1.72
C GLU A 62 4.42 -12.25 -1.43
N LEU A 63 4.83 -11.39 -2.36
CA LEU A 63 5.93 -10.45 -2.20
C LEU A 63 5.39 -9.13 -1.68
N ILE A 64 5.98 -8.58 -0.62
CA ILE A 64 5.73 -7.19 -0.19
C ILE A 64 6.93 -6.34 -0.58
N GLU A 65 6.67 -5.26 -1.28
CA GLU A 65 7.66 -4.23 -1.58
C GLU A 65 7.27 -2.91 -0.91
N LEU A 66 8.27 -2.23 -0.35
CA LEU A 66 8.12 -0.95 0.32
C LEU A 66 8.88 0.13 -0.44
N PHE A 67 8.17 1.09 -1.01
CA PHE A 67 8.74 2.22 -1.71
C PHE A 67 8.50 3.50 -0.93
N LYS A 68 9.52 4.35 -0.88
CA LYS A 68 9.36 5.74 -0.46
C LYS A 68 9.20 6.59 -1.72
N VAL A 69 8.01 7.12 -1.92
CA VAL A 69 7.72 8.05 -3.01
C VAL A 69 7.98 9.47 -2.52
N THR A 70 8.99 10.10 -3.09
CA THR A 70 9.23 11.53 -2.88
C THR A 70 8.66 12.26 -4.10
N GLN A 71 7.54 12.95 -3.96
CA GLN A 71 7.04 13.82 -5.02
C GLN A 71 8.00 15.01 -5.15
N LEU A 72 8.58 15.20 -6.33
CA LEU A 72 9.64 16.18 -6.51
C LEU A 72 9.17 17.65 -6.50
N PHE A 73 7.87 17.96 -6.46
CA PHE A 73 7.41 19.36 -6.27
C PHE A 73 6.05 19.52 -5.56
N ARG A 74 6.06 19.67 -4.23
CA ARG A 74 5.60 20.85 -3.45
C ARG A 74 5.71 20.52 -1.95
N ASN A 75 6.13 21.52 -1.19
CA ASN A 75 6.64 21.40 0.17
C ASN A 75 5.78 20.55 1.12
N HIS A 76 6.43 19.54 1.71
CA HIS A 76 6.01 18.66 2.81
C HIS A 76 4.89 17.66 2.51
N LEU A 77 5.26 16.43 2.12
CA LEU A 77 5.00 15.17 2.84
C LEU A 77 5.64 13.99 2.08
N LYS A 78 6.27 13.06 2.82
CA LYS A 78 6.93 11.87 2.27
C LYS A 78 5.86 10.78 2.10
N ASN A 79 5.48 10.49 0.85
CA ASN A 79 4.57 9.39 0.58
C ASN A 79 5.33 8.06 0.61
N PHE A 80 4.74 7.02 1.19
CA PHE A 80 5.21 5.64 1.03
C PHE A 80 4.20 4.90 0.15
N LEU A 81 4.69 4.14 -0.82
CA LEU A 81 3.92 3.29 -1.71
C LEU A 81 4.32 1.84 -1.43
N LYS A 82 3.35 0.99 -1.10
CA LYS A 82 3.59 -0.44 -0.95
C LYS A 82 2.94 -1.19 -2.08
N LYS A 83 3.71 -2.07 -2.73
CA LYS A 83 3.21 -2.98 -3.76
C LYS A 83 3.26 -4.39 -3.20
N ALA A 84 2.20 -5.17 -3.39
CA ALA A 84 2.24 -6.60 -3.16
C ALA A 84 1.94 -7.31 -4.47
N ALA A 85 2.83 -8.22 -4.89
CA ALA A 85 2.72 -9.01 -6.11
C ALA A 85 2.80 -10.50 -5.78
N TYR A 86 2.21 -11.34 -6.62
CA TYR A 86 2.32 -12.80 -6.55
C TYR A 86 3.66 -13.30 -7.09
#